data_AF-A0AA41D781-F1
#
_entry.id   AF-A0AA41D781-F1
#
_cell.length_a   1.000
_cell.length_b   1.000
_cell.length_c   1.000
_cell.angle_alpha   90.00
_cell.angle_beta   90.00
_cell.angle_gamma   90.00
#
_symmetry.space_group_name_H-M   'P 1'
#
loop_
_entity.id
_entity.type
_entity.pdbx_description
1 polymer ?
#
loop_
_entity_poly.entity_id
_entity_poly.type
_entity_poly.pdbx_seq_one_letter_code
_entity_poly.pdbx_strand_id
1 'polypeptide(L)' 'MDKKLITAQEAKEKADAYYSMQRICEQISENAEKGRTLIRIRSISPDNKIKLEELGYIVTVDKLNCVFPVSISWK' A
#
# COMPACT_ATOMS: atom_id res chain seq x y z
N MET A 1 14.54 -13.91 -26.87
CA MET A 1 14.14 -12.88 -25.90
C MET A 1 14.78 -13.26 -24.57
N ASP A 2 15.97 -12.72 -24.29
CA ASP A 2 16.73 -13.06 -23.09
C ASP A 2 15.92 -12.68 -21.85
N LYS A 3 15.44 -13.70 -21.12
CA LYS A 3 14.90 -13.50 -19.78
C LYS A 3 16.08 -13.15 -18.88
N LYS A 4 16.34 -11.86 -18.70
CA LYS A 4 17.24 -11.38 -17.64
C LYS A 4 16.70 -11.91 -16.31
N LEU A 5 17.47 -12.81 -15.70
CA LEU A 5 17.19 -13.29 -14.35
C LEU A 5 17.37 -12.12 -13.39
N ILE A 6 16.43 -11.97 -12.46
CA ILE A 6 16.53 -10.96 -11.41
C ILE A 6 17.56 -11.42 -10.37
N THR A 7 18.25 -10.46 -9.77
CA THR A 7 19.14 -10.70 -8.64
C THR A 7 18.33 -11.11 -7.40
N ALA A 8 18.99 -11.76 -6.43
CA ALA A 8 18.36 -12.11 -5.16
C ALA A 8 17.84 -10.87 -4.40
N GLN A 9 18.54 -9.74 -4.52
CA GLN A 9 18.12 -8.47 -3.92
C GLN A 9 16.83 -7.95 -4.56
N GLU A 10 16.76 -7.91 -5.90
CA GLU A 10 15.54 -7.51 -6.61
C GLU A 10 14.36 -8.44 -6.33
N ALA A 11 14.62 -9.75 -6.19
CA ALA A 11 13.59 -10.72 -5.82
C ALA A 11 13.02 -10.43 -4.43
N LYS A 12 13.88 -10.13 -3.45
CA LYS A 12 13.47 -9.77 -2.09
C LYS A 12 12.67 -8.47 -2.07
N GLU A 13 13.16 -7.42 -2.74
CA GLU A 13 12.47 -6.13 -2.82
C GLU A 13 11.07 -6.26 -3.42
N LYS A 14 10.93 -7.06 -4.48
CA LYS A 14 9.63 -7.35 -5.10
C LYS A 14 8.70 -8.13 -4.15
N ALA A 15 9.23 -9.12 -3.42
CA ALA A 15 8.45 -9.89 -2.45
C ALA A 15 7.96 -9.01 -1.29
N ASP A 16 8.82 -8.16 -0.74
CA ASP A 16 8.48 -7.24 0.35
C ASP A 16 7.43 -6.20 -0.10
N ALA A 17 7.56 -5.66 -1.32
CA ALA A 17 6.58 -4.74 -1.90
C ALA A 17 5.21 -5.41 -2.09
N TYR A 18 5.20 -6.65 -2.58
CA TYR A 18 3.97 -7.44 -2.75
C TYR A 18 3.31 -7.72 -1.40
N TYR A 19 4.07 -8.20 -0.41
CA TYR A 19 3.57 -8.47 0.93
C TYR A 19 2.98 -7.22 1.58
N SER A 20 3.65 -6.07 1.45
CA SER A 20 3.13 -4.79 1.94
C SER A 20 1.81 -4.41 1.27
N MET A 21 1.67 -4.59 -0.05
CA MET A 21 0.44 -4.25 -0.76
C MET A 21 -0.70 -5.18 -0.35
N GLN A 22 -0.44 -6.50 -0.27
CA GLN A 22 -1.43 -7.48 0.16
C GLN A 22 -2.02 -7.11 1.53
N ARG A 23 -1.16 -6.79 2.51
CA ARG A 23 -1.59 -6.40 3.85
C ARG A 23 -2.41 -5.11 3.88
N ILE A 24 -2.15 -4.18 2.97
CA ILE A 24 -2.96 -2.96 2.84
C ILE A 24 -4.35 -3.33 2.29
N CYS A 25 -4.41 -4.14 1.23
CA CYS A 25 -5.67 -4.60 0.66
C CYS A 25 -6.53 -5.37 1.67
N GLU A 26 -5.94 -6.26 2.46
CA GLU A 26 -6.66 -7.00 3.52
C GLU A 26 -7.31 -6.05 4.53
N GLN A 27 -6.58 -5.03 4.99
CA GLN A 27 -7.15 -4.02 5.90
C GLN A 27 -8.26 -3.19 5.25
N ILE A 28 -8.14 -2.85 3.97
CA ILE A 28 -9.19 -2.16 3.23
C ILE A 28 -10.45 -3.03 3.20
N SER A 29 -10.33 -4.29 2.77
CA SER A 29 -11.46 -5.24 2.69
C SER A 29 -12.16 -5.40 4.04
N GLU A 30 -11.42 -5.68 5.12
CA GLU A 30 -12.00 -5.82 6.46
C GLU A 30 -12.71 -4.56 6.95
N ASN A 31 -12.21 -3.36 6.60
CA ASN A 31 -12.85 -2.11 6.99
C ASN A 31 -14.08 -1.82 6.12
N ALA A 32 -14.03 -2.13 4.83
CA ALA A 32 -15.18 -2.02 3.93
C ALA A 32 -16.33 -2.94 4.36
N GLU A 33 -16.05 -4.19 4.74
CA GLU A 33 -17.04 -5.13 5.29
C GLU A 33 -17.70 -4.60 6.57
N LYS A 34 -16.96 -3.80 7.35
CA LYS A 34 -17.46 -3.14 8.57
C LYS A 34 -18.13 -1.78 8.29
N GLY A 35 -18.35 -1.42 7.03
CA GLY A 35 -18.98 -0.16 6.62
C GLY A 35 -18.10 1.09 6.82
N ARG A 36 -16.79 0.90 6.98
CA ARG A 36 -15.83 2.01 7.10
C ARG A 36 -15.26 2.34 5.72
N THR A 37 -14.84 3.59 5.56
CA THR A 37 -14.33 4.14 4.29
C THR A 37 -12.90 4.68 4.41
N LEU A 38 -12.23 4.38 5.52
CA LEU A 38 -10.93 4.94 5.87
C LEU A 38 -10.11 3.93 6.68
N ILE A 39 -8.85 3.75 6.28
CA ILE A 39 -7.82 3.10 7.10
C ILE A 39 -6.64 4.04 7.33
N ARG A 40 -5.90 3.80 8.42
CA ARG A 40 -4.65 4.50 8.72
C ARG A 40 -3.52 3.50 8.93
N ILE A 41 -2.39 3.72 8.27
CA ILE A 41 -1.22 2.85 8.33
C ILE A 41 0.05 3.65 8.66
N ARG A 42 1.10 2.94 9.10
CA ARG A 42 2.35 3.56 9.55
C ARG A 42 3.22 4.09 8.42
N SER A 43 3.18 3.42 7.28
CA SER A 43 4.03 3.74 6.14
C SER A 43 3.45 3.12 4.88
N ILE A 44 3.80 3.71 3.74
CA ILE A 44 3.50 3.18 2.42
C ILE A 44 4.70 3.46 1.52
N SER A 45 5.03 2.52 0.63
CA SER A 45 6.03 2.78 -0.41
C SER A 45 5.46 3.72 -1.47
N PRO A 46 6.30 4.51 -2.16
CA PRO A 46 5.84 5.36 -3.28
C PRO A 46 5.08 4.58 -4.35
N ASP A 47 5.57 3.39 -4.73
CA ASP A 47 4.93 2.55 -5.75
C ASP A 47 3.55 2.05 -5.32
N ASN A 48 3.40 1.63 -4.06
CA ASN A 48 2.10 1.17 -3.55
C ASN A 48 1.12 2.34 -3.43
N LYS A 49 1.61 3.55 -3.09
CA LYS A 49 0.79 4.76 -3.11
C LYS A 49 0.23 5.02 -4.51
N ILE A 50 1.09 5.04 -5.52
CA ILE A 50 0.68 5.30 -6.92
C ILE A 50 -0.37 4.28 -7.35
N LYS A 51 -0.12 2.99 -7.12
CA LYS A 51 -1.06 1.92 -7.48
C LYS A 51 -2.43 2.08 -6.81
N LEU A 52 -2.47 2.47 -5.53
CA LEU A 52 -3.74 2.72 -4.85
C LEU A 52 -4.47 3.94 -5.42
N GLU A 53 -3.76 5.01 -5.73
CA GLU A 53 -4.33 6.20 -6.38
C GLU A 53 -4.89 5.87 -7.77
N GLU A 54 -4.19 5.04 -8.57
CA GLU A 54 -4.66 4.53 -9.86
C GLU A 54 -5.92 3.66 -9.74
N LEU A 55 -6.06 2.94 -8.62
CA LEU A 55 -7.25 2.15 -8.29
C LEU A 55 -8.41 3.00 -7.75
N GLY A 56 -8.23 4.32 -7.62
CA GLY A 56 -9.27 5.25 -7.18
C GLY A 56 -9.31 5.51 -5.67
N TYR A 57 -8.35 5.01 -4.90
CA TYR A 57 -8.22 5.36 -3.48
C TYR A 57 -7.59 6.74 -3.32
N ILE A 58 -8.02 7.45 -2.27
CA ILE A 58 -7.41 8.72 -1.87
C ILE A 58 -6.36 8.42 -0.80
N VAL A 59 -5.09 8.62 -1.12
CA VAL A 59 -3.95 8.39 -0.20
C VAL A 59 -3.35 9.72 0.25
N THR A 60 -3.40 10.01 1.55
CA THR A 60 -2.79 11.20 2.15
C THR A 60 -1.67 10.80 3.09
N VAL A 61 -0.54 11.52 3.03
CA VAL A 61 0.62 11.30 3.89
C VAL A 61 0.87 12.57 4.68
N ASP A 62 0.51 12.56 5.96
CA ASP A 62 0.76 13.64 6.90
C ASP A 62 1.88 13.26 7.87
N LYS A 63 3.06 13.83 7.63
CA LYS A 63 4.28 13.54 8.39
C LYS A 63 4.42 14.39 9.65
N LEU A 64 3.50 15.33 9.92
CA LEU A 64 3.76 16.38 10.91
C LEU A 64 3.61 15.96 12.37
N ASN A 65 2.89 14.88 12.74
CA ASN A 65 2.87 14.35 14.14
C ASN A 65 2.03 13.05 14.36
N CYS A 66 1.94 12.14 13.40
CA CYS A 66 1.01 11.00 13.49
C CYS A 66 1.71 9.64 13.64
N VAL A 67 1.25 8.82 14.62
CA VAL A 67 1.65 7.40 14.78
C VAL A 67 1.28 6.58 13.53
N PHE A 68 0.22 6.98 12.84
CA PHE A 68 -0.22 6.45 11.55
C PHE A 68 -0.36 7.59 10.55
N PRO A 69 0.75 8.03 9.93
CA PRO A 69 0.81 9.22 9.09
C PRO A 69 0.16 9.04 7.72
N VAL A 70 -0.18 7.81 7.33
CA VAL A 70 -0.79 7.52 6.03
C VAL A 70 -2.27 7.21 6.22
N SER A 71 -3.15 7.93 5.54
CA SER A 71 -4.57 7.61 5.43
C SER A 71 -4.90 7.16 4.02
N ILE A 72 -5.68 6.08 3.90
CA ILE A 72 -6.21 5.56 2.64
C ILE A 72 -7.73 5.53 2.79
N SER A 73 -8.43 6.21 1.89
CA SER A 73 -9.88 6.34 1.93
C SER A 73 -10.54 6.13 0.57
N TRP A 74 -11.82 5.79 0.58
CA TRP A 74 -12.66 5.58 -0.60
C TRP A 74 -14.08 6.10 -0.36
N LYS A 75 -14.87 6.19 -1.43
CA LYS A 75 -16.30 6.58 -1.38
C LYS A 75 -17.17 5.39 -1.74
#